data_AF-A0AAW8RDU9-F1
#
_entry.id   AF-A0AAW8RDU9-F1
#
_cell.length_a   1.000
_cell.length_b   1.000
_cell.length_c   1.000
_cell.angle_alpha   90.00
_cell.angle_beta   90.00
_cell.angle_gamma   90.00
#
_symmetry.space_group_name_H-M   'P 1'
#
loop_
_entity.id
_entity.type
_entity.pdbx_description
1 polymer ?
#
loop_
_entity_poly.entity_id
_entity_poly.type
_entity_poly.pdbx_seq_one_letter_code
_entity_poly.pdbx_strand_id
1 'polypeptide(L)'
;MKKRENELKDKIKTIITNNNDIINNLYFTVKKYAQELNVEQYMDDNKNYIFTNDLKGLSGAVYHKIVFIFKIAYIIEIQKYLKIKLPIVLDYPSGREVDQKNIEDIMNILNRDFKEKQIIIASIYEDYHFENISKIEIKKELFRGE
;
A
#
# COMPACT_ATOMS: atom_id res chain seq x y z
N MET A 1 -18.78 -28.72 -6.36
CA MET A 1 -18.63 -27.24 -6.35
C MET A 1 -17.18 -26.79 -6.15
N LYS A 2 -16.46 -27.19 -5.09
CA LYS A 2 -15.05 -26.80 -4.86
C LYS A 2 -14.07 -27.05 -6.03
N LYS A 3 -14.19 -28.19 -6.73
CA LYS A 3 -13.33 -28.52 -7.88
C LYS A 3 -13.45 -27.50 -9.03
N ARG A 4 -14.69 -27.16 -9.40
CA ARG A 4 -14.98 -26.20 -10.48
C ARG A 4 -14.58 -24.77 -10.11
N GLU A 5 -14.68 -24.42 -8.83
CA GLU A 5 -14.19 -23.14 -8.31
C GLU A 5 -12.66 -23.03 -8.42
N ASN A 6 -11.92 -24.07 -8.07
CA ASN A 6 -10.46 -24.09 -8.22
C ASN A 6 -10.04 -24.04 -9.69
N GLU A 7 -10.69 -24.82 -10.57
CA GLU A 7 -10.42 -24.78 -12.02
C GLU A 7 -10.65 -23.37 -12.61
N LEU A 8 -11.67 -22.64 -12.14
CA LEU A 8 -11.93 -21.26 -12.54
C LEU A 8 -10.83 -20.31 -12.04
N LYS A 9 -10.41 -20.44 -10.77
CA LYS A 9 -9.31 -19.65 -10.20
C LYS A 9 -8.00 -19.86 -10.95
N ASP A 10 -7.68 -21.10 -11.31
CA ASP A 10 -6.46 -21.44 -12.05
C ASP A 10 -6.47 -20.88 -13.47
N LYS A 11 -7.62 -20.93 -14.16
CA LYS A 11 -7.79 -20.28 -15.47
C LYS A 11 -7.61 -18.78 -15.40
N ILE A 12 -8.28 -18.13 -14.44
CA ILE A 12 -8.15 -16.67 -14.22
C ILE A 12 -6.69 -16.32 -13.94
N LYS A 13 -6.03 -17.06 -13.04
CA LYS A 13 -4.62 -16.84 -12.72
C LYS A 13 -3.74 -16.95 -13.96
N THR A 14 -3.90 -18.00 -14.75
CA THR A 14 -3.13 -18.24 -15.99
C THR A 14 -3.30 -17.09 -16.99
N ILE A 15 -4.54 -16.62 -17.19
CA ILE A 15 -4.83 -15.49 -18.08
C ILE A 15 -4.17 -14.20 -17.59
N ILE A 16 -4.20 -13.95 -16.28
CA ILE A 16 -3.61 -12.74 -15.68
C ILE A 16 -2.07 -12.81 -15.70
N THR A 17 -1.47 -13.98 -15.49
CA THR A 17 -0.02 -14.15 -15.38
C THR A 17 0.71 -14.26 -16.71
N ASN A 18 0.05 -14.68 -17.79
CA ASN A 18 0.70 -14.87 -19.08
C ASN A 18 0.99 -13.53 -19.77
N ASN A 19 2.29 -13.23 -19.95
CA ASN A 19 2.80 -12.08 -20.74
C ASN A 19 2.15 -10.73 -20.39
N ASN A 20 2.01 -10.47 -19.09
CA ASN A 20 1.35 -9.26 -18.63
C ASN A 20 2.37 -8.28 -18.04
N ASP A 21 2.67 -7.22 -18.79
CA ASP A 21 3.57 -6.14 -18.37
C ASP A 21 3.12 -5.48 -17.06
N ILE A 22 1.81 -5.47 -16.79
CA ILE A 22 1.24 -4.97 -15.53
C ILE A 22 1.76 -5.80 -14.35
N ILE A 23 1.80 -7.13 -14.47
CA ILE A 23 2.27 -8.01 -13.39
C ILE A 23 3.77 -7.82 -13.16
N ASN A 24 4.54 -7.69 -14.24
CA ASN A 24 5.97 -7.39 -14.16
C ASN A 24 6.21 -6.05 -13.45
N ASN A 25 5.51 -4.99 -13.88
CA ASN A 25 5.62 -3.65 -13.31
C ASN A 25 5.21 -3.62 -11.84
N LEU A 26 4.13 -4.30 -11.48
CA LEU A 26 3.68 -4.43 -10.09
C LEU A 26 4.76 -5.11 -9.26
N TYR A 27 5.27 -6.27 -9.69
CA TYR A 27 6.31 -6.99 -8.97
C TYR A 27 7.57 -6.12 -8.74
N PHE A 28 8.09 -5.47 -9.78
CA PHE A 28 9.27 -4.62 -9.65
C PHE A 28 9.02 -3.39 -8.77
N THR A 29 7.81 -2.81 -8.84
CA THR A 29 7.43 -1.68 -7.98
C THR A 29 7.35 -2.12 -6.52
N VAL A 30 6.73 -3.27 -6.24
CA VAL A 30 6.66 -3.85 -4.90
C VAL A 30 8.07 -4.14 -4.38
N LYS A 31 8.92 -4.80 -5.18
CA LYS A 31 10.31 -5.12 -4.80
C LYS A 31 11.13 -3.87 -4.48
N LYS A 32 11.02 -2.82 -5.30
CA LYS A 32 11.69 -1.53 -5.07
C LYS A 32 11.35 -0.95 -3.69
N TYR A 33 10.06 -0.81 -3.38
CA TYR A 33 9.65 -0.21 -2.11
C TYR A 33 9.84 -1.14 -0.91
N ALA A 34 9.83 -2.45 -1.12
CA ALA A 34 10.17 -3.42 -0.08
C ALA A 34 11.64 -3.34 0.34
N GLN A 35 12.54 -3.14 -0.62
CA GLN A 35 13.95 -2.84 -0.37
C GLN A 35 14.09 -1.55 0.46
N GLU A 36 13.41 -0.49 0.02
CA GLU A 36 13.45 0.82 0.70
C GLU A 36 12.94 0.74 2.15
N LEU A 37 11.88 -0.05 2.40
CA LEU A 37 11.30 -0.23 3.74
C LEU A 37 11.92 -1.38 4.56
N ASN A 38 12.98 -2.02 4.06
CA ASN A 38 13.69 -3.13 4.70
C ASN A 38 12.80 -4.36 5.01
N VAL A 39 11.91 -4.72 4.08
CA VAL A 39 11.00 -5.87 4.17
C VAL A 39 11.08 -6.84 2.99
N GLU A 40 12.08 -6.68 2.10
CA GLU A 40 12.29 -7.56 0.95
C GLU A 40 12.48 -9.03 1.37
N GLN A 41 13.09 -9.31 2.53
CA GLN A 41 13.30 -10.66 3.05
C GLN A 41 12.01 -11.44 3.33
N TYR A 42 10.86 -10.76 3.37
CA TYR A 42 9.54 -11.36 3.53
C TYR A 42 8.82 -11.58 2.19
N MET A 43 9.50 -11.28 1.07
CA MET A 43 9.00 -11.47 -0.28
C MET A 43 9.64 -12.68 -0.95
N ASP A 44 8.86 -13.34 -1.81
CA ASP A 44 9.37 -14.35 -2.73
C ASP A 44 9.94 -13.65 -3.98
N ASP A 45 11.05 -14.17 -4.51
CA ASP A 45 11.62 -13.73 -5.79
C ASP A 45 10.73 -14.10 -6.99
N ASN A 46 9.72 -14.94 -6.78
CA ASN A 46 8.72 -15.24 -7.78
C ASN A 46 7.79 -14.04 -8.04
N LYS A 47 7.62 -13.69 -9.32
CA LYS A 47 6.65 -12.66 -9.76
C LYS A 47 5.22 -12.93 -9.28
N ASN A 48 4.87 -14.20 -9.08
CA ASN A 48 3.57 -14.60 -8.54
C ASN A 48 3.34 -14.17 -7.08
N TYR A 49 4.37 -13.66 -6.38
CA TYR A 49 4.24 -13.09 -5.05
C TYR A 49 3.16 -12.00 -4.98
N ILE A 50 2.90 -11.28 -6.08
CA ILE A 50 1.83 -10.29 -6.10
C ILE A 50 0.43 -10.88 -5.84
N PHE A 51 0.28 -12.19 -5.98
CA PHE A 51 -0.95 -12.95 -5.71
C PHE A 51 -0.86 -13.75 -4.41
N THR A 52 0.11 -13.45 -3.54
CA THR A 52 0.25 -14.15 -2.27
C THR A 52 -0.97 -13.91 -1.40
N ASN A 53 -1.48 -14.99 -0.80
CA ASN A 53 -2.43 -14.94 0.30
C ASN A 53 -1.75 -15.28 1.64
N ASP A 54 -0.44 -15.52 1.60
CA ASP A 54 0.33 -15.92 2.76
C ASP A 54 1.07 -14.72 3.35
N LEU A 55 0.34 -14.01 4.20
CA LEU A 55 0.86 -12.93 5.04
C LEU A 55 0.92 -13.37 6.52
N LYS A 56 0.81 -14.68 6.78
CA LYS A 56 0.77 -15.23 8.13
C LYS A 56 2.16 -15.21 8.75
N GLY A 57 2.25 -14.90 10.04
CA GLY A 57 3.51 -14.90 10.78
C GLY A 57 4.35 -13.62 10.63
N LEU A 58 3.88 -12.63 9.87
CA LEU A 58 4.48 -11.29 9.85
C LEU A 58 4.12 -10.54 11.13
N SER A 59 5.07 -9.77 11.66
CA SER A 59 4.76 -8.81 12.73
C SER A 59 3.83 -7.71 12.20
N GLY A 60 3.07 -7.06 13.09
CA GLY A 60 2.18 -5.96 12.71
C GLY A 60 2.87 -4.89 11.88
N ALA A 61 4.07 -4.45 12.29
CA ALA A 61 4.86 -3.47 11.56
C ALA A 61 5.25 -3.94 10.13
N VAL A 62 5.70 -5.18 9.98
CA VAL A 62 6.08 -5.74 8.66
C VAL A 62 4.86 -5.88 7.77
N TYR A 63 3.74 -6.36 8.32
CA TYR A 63 2.46 -6.45 7.63
C TYR A 63 2.02 -5.09 7.09
N HIS A 64 2.05 -4.04 7.92
CA HIS A 64 1.67 -2.68 7.51
C HIS A 64 2.55 -2.15 6.37
N LYS A 65 3.86 -2.36 6.42
CA LYS A 65 4.78 -1.99 5.33
C LYS A 65 4.43 -2.68 4.02
N ILE A 66 4.24 -4.01 4.06
CA ILE A 66 3.89 -4.79 2.88
C ILE A 66 2.55 -4.30 2.30
N VAL A 67 1.52 -4.13 3.14
CA VAL A 67 0.21 -3.61 2.70
C VAL A 67 0.35 -2.23 2.06
N PHE A 68 1.14 -1.33 2.65
CA PHE A 68 1.41 -0.01 2.08
C PHE A 68 2.07 -0.10 0.70
N ILE A 69 3.13 -0.90 0.57
CA ILE A 69 3.84 -1.12 -0.69
C ILE A 69 2.89 -1.60 -1.78
N PHE A 70 2.06 -2.60 -1.47
CA PHE A 70 1.08 -3.13 -2.41
C PHE A 70 0.07 -2.08 -2.86
N LYS A 71 -0.52 -1.33 -1.92
CA LYS A 71 -1.46 -0.23 -2.23
C LYS A 71 -0.83 0.79 -3.17
N ILE A 72 0.40 1.19 -2.90
CA ILE A 72 1.14 2.16 -3.71
C ILE A 72 1.46 1.62 -5.10
N ALA A 73 1.89 0.36 -5.20
CA ALA A 73 2.13 -0.30 -6.49
C ALA A 73 0.85 -0.33 -7.34
N TYR A 74 -0.30 -0.66 -6.74
CA TYR A 74 -1.59 -0.61 -7.43
C TYR A 74 -1.95 0.80 -7.89
N ILE A 75 -1.79 1.82 -7.04
CA ILE A 75 -2.06 3.22 -7.42
C ILE A 75 -1.18 3.63 -8.61
N ILE A 76 0.11 3.28 -8.60
CA ILE A 76 1.02 3.59 -9.72
C ILE A 76 0.51 2.93 -11.00
N GLU A 77 0.22 1.63 -10.97
CA GLU A 77 -0.11 0.88 -12.19
C GLU A 77 -1.50 1.23 -12.74
N ILE A 78 -2.50 1.42 -11.87
CA ILE A 78 -3.85 1.86 -12.25
C ILE A 78 -3.79 3.23 -12.94
N GLN A 79 -3.04 4.19 -12.40
CA GLN A 79 -2.92 5.51 -13.01
C GLN A 79 -2.17 5.46 -14.34
N LYS A 80 -1.13 4.62 -14.48
CA LYS A 80 -0.46 4.43 -15.78
C LYS A 80 -1.42 3.93 -16.85
N TYR A 81 -2.29 2.98 -16.49
CA TYR A 81 -3.25 2.37 -17.39
C TYR A 81 -4.41 3.32 -17.74
N LEU A 82 -5.03 3.93 -16.72
CA LEU A 82 -6.24 4.77 -16.89
C LEU A 82 -5.95 6.24 -17.17
N LYS A 83 -4.70 6.70 -17.05
CA LYS A 83 -4.28 8.11 -17.20
C LYS A 83 -5.02 9.09 -16.27
N ILE A 84 -5.37 8.63 -15.07
CA ILE A 84 -6.00 9.44 -14.01
C ILE A 84 -5.01 9.73 -12.88
N LYS A 85 -5.33 10.70 -12.02
CA LYS A 85 -4.66 10.91 -10.72
C LYS A 85 -5.59 10.45 -9.60
N LEU A 86 -5.13 9.55 -8.75
CA LEU A 86 -5.90 9.04 -7.61
C LEU A 86 -5.44 9.71 -6.30
N PRO A 87 -6.36 10.12 -5.42
CA PRO A 87 -6.00 10.58 -4.08
C PRO A 87 -5.49 9.40 -3.24
N ILE A 88 -4.66 9.71 -2.25
CA ILE A 88 -4.19 8.75 -1.25
C ILE A 88 -4.81 9.12 0.09
N VAL A 89 -5.52 8.18 0.70
CA VAL A 89 -6.13 8.35 2.01
C VAL A 89 -5.44 7.41 3.00
N LEU A 90 -4.88 7.97 4.05
CA LEU A 90 -4.25 7.26 5.16
C LEU A 90 -5.05 7.51 6.43
N ASP A 91 -5.68 6.47 6.95
CA ASP A 91 -6.34 6.52 8.25
C ASP A 91 -5.40 5.95 9.32
N TYR A 92 -4.96 6.81 10.24
CA TYR A 92 -4.11 6.50 11.37
C TYR A 92 -2.87 5.66 11.01
N PRO A 93 -1.91 6.23 10.26
CA PRO A 93 -0.73 5.49 9.82
C PRO A 93 0.11 4.98 11.02
N SER A 94 0.14 5.73 12.12
CA SER A 94 0.90 5.51 13.36
C SER A 94 0.15 4.64 14.40
N GLY A 95 -0.33 3.47 13.96
CA GLY A 95 -0.88 2.41 14.81
C GLY A 95 -0.08 2.13 16.10
N ARG A 96 -0.72 1.57 17.14
CA ARG A 96 0.00 1.08 18.36
C ARG A 96 1.15 0.09 18.06
N GLU A 97 1.20 -0.44 16.85
CA GLU A 97 2.13 -1.48 16.39
C GLU A 97 3.16 -0.99 15.36
N VAL A 98 3.16 0.29 14.99
CA VAL A 98 4.06 0.86 13.97
C VAL A 98 4.95 1.91 14.61
N ASP A 99 6.27 1.68 14.61
CA ASP A 99 7.24 2.64 15.13
C ASP A 99 7.26 3.95 14.30
N GLN A 100 7.73 5.03 14.92
CA GLN A 100 7.78 6.36 14.31
C GLN A 100 8.64 6.40 13.04
N LYS A 101 9.73 5.65 13.00
CA LYS A 101 10.63 5.58 11.85
C LYS A 101 9.93 5.00 10.62
N ASN A 102 9.10 3.97 10.78
CA ASN A 102 8.34 3.38 9.70
C ASN A 102 7.33 4.36 9.11
N ILE A 103 6.77 5.24 9.95
CA ILE A 103 5.89 6.31 9.49
C ILE A 103 6.68 7.35 8.72
N GLU A 104 7.83 7.77 9.22
CA GLU A 104 8.73 8.69 8.52
C GLU A 104 9.12 8.13 7.14
N ASP A 105 9.52 6.86 7.04
CA ASP A 105 9.87 6.22 5.77
C ASP A 105 8.68 6.22 4.78
N ILE A 106 7.47 5.93 5.27
CA ILE A 106 6.23 6.00 4.47
C ILE A 106 5.97 7.44 4.00
N MET A 107 6.10 8.43 4.89
CA MET A 107 5.89 9.84 4.56
C MET A 107 6.94 10.35 3.57
N ASN A 108 8.19 9.89 3.68
CA ASN A 108 9.26 10.20 2.74
C ASN A 108 8.94 9.69 1.34
N ILE A 109 8.45 8.45 1.21
CA ILE A 109 7.99 7.89 -0.06
C ILE A 109 6.86 8.75 -0.64
N LEU A 110 5.88 9.13 0.18
CA LEU A 110 4.74 9.94 -0.25
C LEU A 110 5.16 11.34 -0.71
N ASN A 111 6.02 12.02 0.04
CA ASN A 111 6.56 13.32 -0.32
C ASN A 111 7.39 13.27 -1.61
N ARG A 112 8.21 12.23 -1.79
CA ARG A 112 9.09 12.12 -2.96
C ARG A 112 8.33 11.72 -4.23
N ASP A 113 7.53 10.68 -4.15
CA ASP A 113 6.97 9.99 -5.33
C ASP A 113 5.49 10.36 -5.59
N PHE A 114 4.82 10.99 -4.61
CA PHE A 114 3.39 11.29 -4.64
C PHE A 114 3.03 12.76 -4.41
N LYS A 115 3.99 13.68 -4.42
CA LYS A 115 3.76 15.15 -4.27
C LYS A 115 2.69 15.75 -5.17
N GLU A 116 2.53 15.20 -6.38
CA GLU A 116 1.58 15.68 -7.39
C GLU A 116 0.13 15.23 -7.15
N LYS A 117 -0.13 14.55 -6.01
CA LYS A 117 -1.40 13.93 -5.67
C LYS A 117 -1.95 14.53 -4.38
N GLN A 118 -3.28 14.52 -4.26
CA GLN A 118 -3.92 14.84 -3.00
C GLN A 118 -3.67 13.70 -2.01
N ILE A 119 -3.04 14.03 -0.88
CA ILE A 119 -2.82 13.10 0.23
C ILE A 119 -3.67 13.59 1.41
N ILE A 120 -4.50 12.70 1.93
CA ILE A 120 -5.39 12.94 3.08
C ILE A 120 -4.94 12.02 4.19
N ILE A 121 -4.52 12.59 5.32
CA ILE A 121 -4.02 11.85 6.48
C ILE A 121 -4.93 12.17 7.67
N ALA A 122 -5.56 11.15 8.23
CA ALA A 122 -6.18 11.23 9.54
C ALA A 122 -5.18 10.78 10.60
N SER A 123 -4.87 11.65 11.56
CA SER A 123 -3.93 11.33 12.63
C SER A 123 -4.16 12.21 13.86
N ILE A 124 -3.68 11.71 15.00
CA ILE A 124 -3.54 12.47 16.25
C ILE A 124 -2.16 13.14 16.37
N TYR A 125 -1.25 12.85 15.44
CA TYR A 125 0.08 13.43 15.36
C TYR A 125 0.15 14.47 14.24
N GLU A 126 1.02 15.45 14.40
CA GLU A 126 1.10 16.61 13.49
C GLU A 126 2.39 16.65 12.65
N ASP A 127 3.44 15.95 13.10
CA ASP A 127 4.79 16.07 12.56
C ASP A 127 5.06 15.12 11.39
N TYR A 128 4.39 15.38 10.25
CA TYR A 128 4.59 14.59 9.01
C TYR A 128 5.38 15.31 7.91
N HIS A 129 5.84 16.53 8.18
CA HIS A 129 6.74 17.31 7.31
C HIS A 129 6.31 17.41 5.82
N PHE A 130 5.01 17.47 5.54
CA PHE A 130 4.50 17.79 4.20
C PHE A 130 4.55 19.31 3.96
N GLU A 131 4.81 19.70 2.71
CA GLU A 131 4.64 21.09 2.28
C GLU A 131 3.16 21.42 2.06
N ASN A 132 2.75 22.67 2.34
CA ASN A 132 1.39 23.18 2.06
C ASN A 132 0.24 22.38 2.69
N ILE A 133 0.36 22.01 3.97
CA ILE A 133 -0.65 21.25 4.70
C ILE A 133 -1.91 22.10 4.96
N SER A 134 -3.06 21.61 4.50
CA SER A 134 -4.37 22.09 4.94
C SER A 134 -4.82 21.27 6.16
N LYS A 135 -4.66 21.82 7.37
CA LYS A 135 -4.99 21.13 8.63
C LYS A 135 -6.47 21.35 9.00
N ILE A 136 -7.17 20.25 9.29
CA ILE A 136 -8.52 20.27 9.87
C ILE A 136 -8.45 19.58 11.23
N GLU A 137 -8.70 20.32 12.32
CA GLU A 137 -8.66 19.80 13.69
C GLU A 137 -10.07 19.48 14.21
N ILE A 138 -10.28 18.23 14.62
CA ILE A 138 -11.53 17.78 15.23
C ILE A 138 -11.44 17.97 16.75
N LYS A 139 -12.01 19.06 17.27
CA LYS A 139 -11.93 19.44 18.70
C LYS A 139 -12.94 18.75 19.63
N LYS A 140 -13.97 18.10 19.08
CA LYS A 140 -15.05 17.44 19.81
C LYS A 140 -15.39 16.12 19.13
N GLU A 141 -16.08 15.23 19.84
CA GLU A 141 -16.62 14.01 19.27
C GLU A 141 -17.44 14.31 18.01
N LEU A 142 -17.17 13.56 16.93
CA LEU A 142 -17.84 13.74 15.64
C LEU A 142 -19.34 13.40 15.73
N PHE A 143 -19.68 12.48 16.64
CA PHE A 143 -21.03 12.05 16.96
C PHE A 143 -21.23 12.24 18.45
N ARG A 144 -22.19 13.08 18.86
CA ARG A 144 -22.69 13.06 20.23
C ARG A 144 -23.55 11.81 20.37
N GLY A 145 -23.21 10.92 21.30
CA GLY A 145 -24.18 9.92 21.77
C GLY A 145 -25.36 10.65 22.40
N GLU A 146 -26.55 10.42 21.88
CA GLU A 146 -27.80 10.77 22.57
C GLU A 146 -28.05 9.84 23.76
#